data_AF-A0A2D5G261-F1
#
_entry.id   AF-A0A2D5G261-F1
#
_cell.length_a   1.000
_cell.length_b   1.000
_cell.length_c   1.000
_cell.angle_alpha   90.00
_cell.angle_beta   90.00
_cell.angle_gamma   90.00
#
_symmetry.space_group_name_H-M   'P 1'
#
loop_
_entity.id
_entity.type
_entity.pdbx_description
1 polymer ?
#
loop_
_entity_poly.entity_id
_entity_poly.type
_entity_poly.pdbx_seq_one_letter_code
_entity_poly.pdbx_strand_id
1 'polypeptide(L)'
;MQLVGIGFNPSFWRFLLQRLEKHTGHGPLVGTLLDPSYLQPDRLVSTCTHLQDLQPVFTFFTPHGFREHRDCIFFLSQMQARLREVPLALVLENIQEELSPFLPPSPWVRLTNQMHFRVSHPGVFLTQKLRSFPWINLQSHVSMLEYVDPREGWCRRTVQDLPPQTLLALDQIRFLEADDRTQSVQEWLTTFLAQQVKSVEAQQVKGLLRTDKGLFLFPGVPLDGVIEFSLGDVKIKTILVHRQLSDHSAAFRRTLQYLETHAKRQQPVAPRPQALRCLGSLPILNELARSILATRGFNNVESVESLQPGQHQLGNDLQGFYLRTLPSVELKGNVIDLRKAISGLLEPVLDFVEWPTVEVPKTIASTPMQRKELDERREKLLREDEKLRQEQQRLRAHQELYDQEQQVLDRVAIVGRKLVELLGRSLPWEEVARNPAEFTSRQVLLWCEEEEIVAEMMRSLGNVPKRLWVNPNDYRESDDLLRLDINTYCSYAKDGNWIVTTHSRQHLEQLVSVIFTEQQRVQAINRQREQALESIKRSLQQLQQRKEQLALHWLYVSLQKTLSPHLTN
;
A
#
# COMPACT_ATOMS: atom_id res chain seq x y z
N MET A 1 11.45 36.39 -13.75
CA MET A 1 10.57 35.71 -14.73
C MET A 1 9.94 36.77 -15.61
N GLN A 2 10.08 36.63 -16.93
CA GLN A 2 9.54 37.58 -17.90
C GLN A 2 8.14 37.13 -18.34
N LEU A 3 7.12 37.94 -18.07
CA LEU A 3 5.76 37.78 -18.60
C LEU A 3 5.53 38.81 -19.70
N VAL A 4 4.77 38.42 -20.72
CA VAL A 4 4.40 39.34 -21.81
C VAL A 4 2.90 39.48 -21.88
N GLY A 5 2.44 40.73 -21.90
CA GLY A 5 1.06 41.10 -22.15
C GLY A 5 0.91 41.64 -23.57
N ILE A 6 -0.13 41.20 -24.28
CA ILE A 6 -0.42 41.62 -25.65
C ILE A 6 -1.85 42.17 -25.71
N GLY A 7 -1.97 43.40 -26.21
CA GLY A 7 -3.26 44.03 -26.45
C GLY A 7 -4.00 44.56 -25.21
N PHE A 8 -3.37 44.53 -24.04
CA PHE A 8 -3.97 45.04 -22.81
C PHE A 8 -3.88 46.57 -22.70
N ASN A 9 -4.86 47.17 -22.03
CA ASN A 9 -4.69 48.50 -21.45
C ASN A 9 -3.60 48.43 -20.35
N PRO A 10 -2.67 49.41 -20.28
CA PRO A 10 -1.65 49.47 -19.22
C PRO A 10 -2.19 49.32 -17.79
N SER A 11 -3.37 49.87 -17.48
CA SER A 11 -3.97 49.74 -16.15
C SER A 11 -4.37 48.30 -15.85
N PHE A 12 -4.97 47.61 -16.82
CA PHE A 12 -5.43 46.23 -16.68
C PHE A 12 -4.24 45.25 -16.65
N TRP A 13 -3.21 45.47 -17.46
CA TRP A 13 -1.98 44.68 -17.40
C TRP A 13 -1.33 44.73 -16.01
N ARG A 14 -1.23 45.92 -15.42
CA ARG A 14 -0.72 46.09 -14.05
C ARG A 14 -1.58 45.36 -13.02
N PHE A 15 -2.91 45.43 -13.15
CA PHE A 15 -3.81 44.69 -12.28
C PHE A 15 -3.60 43.17 -12.36
N LEU A 16 -3.47 42.62 -13.57
CA LEU A 16 -3.20 41.19 -13.77
C LEU A 16 -1.86 40.78 -13.14
N LEU A 17 -0.80 41.57 -13.34
CA LEU A 17 0.51 41.32 -12.71
C LEU A 17 0.42 41.34 -11.18
N GLN A 18 -0.19 42.37 -10.59
CA GLN A 18 -0.38 42.45 -9.14
C GLN A 18 -1.14 41.25 -8.57
N ARG A 19 -2.15 40.77 -9.31
CA ARG A 19 -2.87 39.54 -8.94
C ARG A 19 -1.97 38.32 -9.00
N LEU A 20 -1.19 38.14 -10.06
CA LEU A 20 -0.25 37.02 -10.17
C LEU A 20 0.83 37.09 -9.08
N GLU A 21 1.41 38.26 -8.81
CA GLU A 21 2.43 38.46 -7.76
C GLU A 21 1.90 38.12 -6.37
N LYS A 22 0.69 38.61 -6.03
CA LYS A 22 0.04 38.35 -4.74
C LYS A 22 -0.09 36.86 -4.44
N HIS A 23 -0.32 36.04 -5.46
CA HIS A 23 -0.62 34.62 -5.31
C HIS A 23 0.57 33.68 -5.60
N THR A 24 1.63 34.15 -6.28
CA THR A 24 2.82 33.34 -6.59
C THR A 24 3.89 33.39 -5.49
N GLY A 25 3.89 34.40 -4.61
CA GLY A 25 4.80 34.48 -3.46
C GLY A 25 6.31 34.57 -3.78
N HIS A 26 6.69 34.72 -5.06
CA HIS A 26 8.06 34.66 -5.55
C HIS A 26 8.51 35.98 -6.20
N GLY A 27 8.98 36.95 -5.41
CA GLY A 27 9.63 38.17 -5.90
C GLY A 27 8.82 39.01 -6.91
N PRO A 28 9.39 40.08 -7.48
CA PRO A 28 8.71 40.88 -8.50
C PRO A 28 8.63 40.12 -9.84
N LEU A 29 7.42 40.03 -10.40
CA LEU A 29 7.21 39.54 -11.76
C LEU A 29 7.55 40.65 -12.75
N VAL A 30 8.46 40.39 -13.67
CA VAL A 30 8.80 41.37 -14.72
C VAL A 30 7.78 41.21 -15.83
N GLY A 31 6.88 42.17 -15.97
CA GLY A 31 5.84 42.15 -17.01
C GLY A 31 6.07 43.21 -18.08
N THR A 32 6.36 42.77 -19.30
CA THR A 32 6.45 43.65 -20.48
C THR A 32 5.11 43.68 -21.20
N LEU A 33 4.56 44.88 -21.40
CA LEU A 33 3.40 45.09 -22.24
C LEU A 33 3.86 45.47 -23.65
N LEU A 34 3.42 44.72 -24.66
CA LEU A 34 3.66 45.10 -26.05
C LEU A 34 2.77 46.29 -26.43
N ASP A 35 3.40 47.34 -26.96
CA ASP A 35 2.72 48.53 -27.46
C ASP A 35 1.80 48.15 -28.67
N PRO A 36 0.59 48.71 -28.77
CA PRO A 36 -0.32 48.46 -29.90
C PRO A 36 0.30 48.67 -31.28
N SER A 37 1.31 49.55 -31.42
CA SER A 37 2.06 49.76 -32.65
C SER A 37 2.85 48.53 -33.11
N TYR A 38 3.17 47.59 -32.22
CA TYR A 38 3.82 46.30 -32.56
C TYR A 38 2.84 45.26 -33.13
N LEU A 39 1.54 45.50 -33.05
CA LEU A 39 0.49 44.58 -33.51
C LEU A 39 0.11 44.81 -34.98
N GLN A 40 0.84 45.68 -35.69
CA GLN A 40 0.63 45.92 -37.10
C GLN A 40 1.26 44.81 -37.97
N PRO A 41 0.59 44.34 -39.03
CA PRO A 41 1.08 43.23 -39.85
C PRO A 41 2.48 43.42 -40.45
N ASP A 42 2.83 44.67 -40.81
CA ASP A 42 4.13 45.06 -41.38
C ASP A 42 5.29 44.98 -40.38
N ARG A 43 5.01 45.03 -39.08
CA ARG A 43 6.00 44.93 -38.00
C ARG A 43 6.09 43.55 -37.37
N LEU A 44 5.29 42.59 -37.84
CA LEU A 44 5.17 41.28 -37.22
C LEU A 44 6.50 40.52 -37.11
N VAL A 45 7.39 40.63 -38.11
CA VAL A 45 8.71 39.99 -38.07
C VAL A 45 9.58 40.56 -36.96
N SER A 46 9.68 41.89 -36.85
CA SER A 46 10.48 42.56 -35.82
C SER A 46 9.87 42.38 -34.42
N THR A 47 8.54 42.38 -34.31
CA THR A 47 7.83 42.06 -33.06
C THR A 47 8.13 40.63 -32.60
N CYS A 48 8.10 39.64 -33.50
CA CYS A 48 8.45 38.27 -33.15
C CYS A 48 9.93 38.13 -32.74
N THR A 49 10.85 38.84 -33.37
CA THR A 49 12.27 38.86 -32.96
C THR A 49 12.43 39.49 -31.57
N HIS A 50 11.75 40.61 -31.31
CA HIS A 50 11.76 41.22 -29.98
C HIS A 50 11.19 40.29 -28.90
N LEU A 51 10.12 39.55 -29.21
CA LEU A 51 9.58 38.54 -28.31
C LEU A 51 10.55 37.37 -28.08
N GLN A 52 11.37 37.00 -29.07
CA GLN A 52 12.43 35.99 -28.89
C GLN A 52 13.50 36.48 -27.91
N ASP A 53 13.90 37.75 -28.01
CA ASP A 53 14.88 38.35 -27.10
C ASP A 53 14.36 38.42 -25.66
N LEU A 54 13.07 38.68 -25.48
CA LEU A 54 12.43 38.73 -24.17
C LEU A 54 12.33 37.37 -23.47
N GLN A 55 12.39 36.26 -24.21
CA GLN A 55 12.22 34.89 -23.69
C GLN A 55 11.05 34.74 -22.69
N PRO A 56 9.81 35.05 -23.12
CA PRO A 56 8.66 35.03 -22.22
C PRO A 56 8.37 33.64 -21.67
N VAL A 57 8.16 33.58 -20.35
CA VAL A 57 7.72 32.36 -19.64
C VAL A 57 6.25 32.05 -19.94
N PHE A 58 5.46 33.11 -20.09
CA PHE A 58 4.03 33.02 -20.35
C PHE A 58 3.58 34.26 -21.10
N THR A 59 2.79 34.07 -22.15
CA THR A 59 2.21 35.17 -22.92
C THR A 59 0.72 35.24 -22.65
N PHE A 60 0.29 36.39 -22.14
CA PHE A 60 -1.12 36.73 -21.97
C PHE A 60 -1.54 37.62 -23.13
N PHE A 61 -2.75 37.42 -23.64
CA PHE A 61 -3.30 38.31 -24.63
C PHE A 61 -4.79 38.54 -24.39
N THR A 62 -5.27 39.70 -24.83
CA THR A 62 -6.69 40.00 -25.00
C THR A 62 -6.95 40.39 -26.46
N PRO A 63 -8.06 39.93 -27.07
CA PRO A 63 -8.38 40.27 -28.45
C PRO A 63 -8.63 41.76 -28.69
N HIS A 64 -9.02 42.50 -27.66
CA HIS A 64 -9.34 43.93 -27.74
C HIS A 64 -8.21 44.82 -28.28
N GLY A 65 -6.96 44.41 -28.13
CA GLY A 65 -5.82 45.18 -28.61
C GLY A 65 -5.55 45.07 -30.11
N PHE A 66 -6.27 44.20 -30.81
CA PHE A 66 -6.13 44.00 -32.26
C PHE A 66 -7.26 44.72 -32.99
N ARG A 67 -6.96 45.26 -34.18
CA ARG A 67 -7.96 45.92 -35.02
C ARG A 67 -9.02 44.93 -35.50
N GLU A 68 -8.57 43.75 -35.92
CA GLU A 68 -9.44 42.65 -36.32
C GLU A 68 -9.02 41.34 -35.64
N HIS A 69 -10.00 40.48 -35.36
CA HIS A 69 -9.73 39.17 -34.72
C HIS A 69 -8.90 38.23 -35.62
N ARG A 70 -8.98 38.40 -36.94
CA ARG A 70 -8.16 37.65 -37.90
C ARG A 70 -6.68 37.98 -37.75
N ASP A 71 -6.35 39.25 -37.52
CA ASP A 71 -4.98 39.70 -37.27
C ASP A 71 -4.44 39.09 -35.96
N CYS A 72 -5.29 38.98 -34.93
CA CYS A 72 -4.94 38.30 -33.69
C CYS A 72 -4.57 36.83 -33.93
N ILE A 73 -5.42 36.05 -34.62
CA ILE A 73 -5.14 34.64 -34.92
C ILE A 73 -3.87 34.51 -35.76
N PHE A 74 -3.71 35.36 -36.78
CA PHE A 74 -2.52 35.37 -37.63
C PHE A 74 -1.26 35.66 -36.80
N PHE A 75 -1.28 36.70 -35.97
CA PHE A 75 -0.18 37.06 -35.09
C PHE A 75 0.21 35.91 -34.14
N LEU A 76 -0.78 35.31 -33.46
CA LEU A 76 -0.56 34.19 -32.54
C LEU A 76 0.02 32.97 -33.24
N SER A 77 -0.40 32.68 -34.47
CA SER A 77 0.13 31.55 -35.25
C SER A 77 1.60 31.75 -35.63
N GLN A 78 1.97 32.95 -36.10
CA GLN A 78 3.36 33.28 -36.41
C GLN A 78 4.25 33.27 -35.16
N MET A 79 3.74 33.78 -34.05
CA MET A 79 4.42 33.78 -32.78
C MET A 79 4.68 32.35 -32.28
N GLN A 80 3.68 31.46 -32.25
CA GLN A 80 3.88 30.07 -31.82
C GLN A 80 4.77 29.26 -32.77
N ALA A 81 4.76 29.56 -34.07
CA ALA A 81 5.66 28.92 -35.03
C ALA A 81 7.15 29.23 -34.74
N ARG A 82 7.44 30.45 -34.26
CA ARG A 82 8.80 30.97 -34.04
C ARG A 82 9.32 30.83 -32.61
N LEU A 83 8.44 30.86 -31.61
CA LEU A 83 8.73 30.81 -30.18
C LEU A 83 8.36 29.47 -29.55
N ARG A 84 8.44 28.38 -30.33
CA ARG A 84 8.03 27.02 -29.96
C ARG A 84 8.24 26.80 -28.46
N GLU A 85 7.15 26.45 -27.75
CA GLU A 85 7.06 26.17 -26.30
C GLU A 85 6.49 27.27 -25.39
N VAL A 86 6.34 28.53 -25.83
CA VAL A 86 5.72 29.56 -24.96
C VAL A 86 4.19 29.36 -24.85
N PRO A 87 3.63 29.13 -23.64
CA PRO A 87 2.20 28.94 -23.45
C PRO A 87 1.42 30.25 -23.59
N LEU A 88 0.22 30.13 -24.15
CA LEU A 88 -0.71 31.24 -24.33
C LEU A 88 -1.88 31.19 -23.35
N ALA A 89 -2.18 32.34 -22.74
CA ALA A 89 -3.41 32.60 -21.98
C ALA A 89 -4.24 33.65 -22.70
N LEU A 90 -5.48 33.29 -23.01
CA LEU A 90 -6.52 34.24 -23.40
C LEU A 90 -7.14 34.84 -22.13
N VAL A 91 -7.16 36.16 -22.03
CA VAL A 91 -7.79 36.88 -20.90
C VAL A 91 -9.00 37.63 -21.40
N LEU A 92 -10.16 37.32 -20.83
CA LEU A 92 -11.47 37.83 -21.24
C LEU A 92 -12.06 38.78 -20.19
N GLU A 93 -12.48 39.96 -20.61
CA GLU A 93 -13.31 40.87 -19.81
C GLU A 93 -14.80 40.64 -20.09
N ASN A 94 -15.18 40.54 -21.36
CA ASN A 94 -16.52 40.18 -21.82
C ASN A 94 -16.48 38.86 -22.61
N ILE A 95 -16.90 37.77 -21.97
CA ILE A 95 -16.83 36.42 -22.53
C ILE A 95 -17.53 36.31 -23.88
N GLN A 96 -18.72 36.89 -24.03
CA GLN A 96 -19.50 36.74 -25.25
C GLN A 96 -18.89 37.54 -26.40
N GLU A 97 -18.64 38.84 -26.19
CA GLU A 97 -18.10 39.72 -27.24
C GLU A 97 -16.71 39.28 -27.69
N GLU A 98 -15.84 38.87 -26.75
CA GLU A 98 -14.45 38.55 -27.07
C GLU A 98 -14.25 37.15 -27.64
N LEU A 99 -15.08 36.17 -27.26
CA LEU A 99 -14.98 34.81 -27.82
C LEU A 99 -15.68 34.69 -29.17
N SER A 100 -16.82 35.35 -29.38
CA SER A 100 -17.65 35.21 -30.59
C SER A 100 -16.84 35.20 -31.90
N PRO A 101 -15.85 36.08 -32.10
CA PRO A 101 -15.10 36.15 -33.34
C PRO A 101 -14.14 34.97 -33.58
N PHE A 102 -13.79 34.21 -32.54
CA PHE A 102 -12.95 33.02 -32.62
C PHE A 102 -13.74 31.74 -32.88
N LEU A 103 -15.08 31.80 -32.88
CA LEU A 103 -15.94 30.61 -32.95
C LEU A 103 -16.38 30.20 -34.37
N PRO A 104 -16.49 31.09 -35.38
CA PRO A 104 -16.77 30.67 -36.76
C PRO A 104 -15.76 29.64 -37.32
N PRO A 105 -14.45 29.72 -37.00
CA PRO A 105 -13.49 28.66 -37.32
C PRO A 105 -13.68 27.35 -36.55
N SER A 106 -14.78 27.15 -35.80
CA SER A 106 -15.12 25.98 -34.97
C SER A 106 -13.92 25.39 -34.20
N PRO A 107 -13.33 26.14 -33.25
CA PRO A 107 -12.19 25.69 -32.47
C PRO A 107 -12.47 24.41 -31.69
N TRP A 108 -11.39 23.67 -31.46
CA TRP A 108 -11.40 22.52 -30.57
C TRP A 108 -11.19 22.97 -29.13
N VAL A 109 -12.07 22.49 -28.23
CA VAL A 109 -11.98 22.75 -26.80
C VAL A 109 -11.76 21.45 -26.06
N ARG A 110 -10.72 21.41 -25.22
CA ARG A 110 -10.41 20.29 -24.33
C ARG A 110 -10.58 20.70 -22.88
N LEU A 111 -11.30 19.88 -22.13
CA LEU A 111 -11.61 20.12 -20.73
C LEU A 111 -10.77 19.27 -19.78
N THR A 112 -10.75 19.63 -18.49
CA THR A 112 -10.04 18.90 -17.43
C THR A 112 -10.45 17.43 -17.31
N ASN A 113 -11.68 17.08 -17.70
CA ASN A 113 -12.17 15.69 -17.73
C ASN A 113 -11.88 14.98 -19.06
N GLN A 114 -10.98 15.52 -19.88
CA GLN A 114 -10.57 15.01 -21.19
C GLN A 114 -11.65 15.02 -22.29
N MET A 115 -12.84 15.58 -22.02
CA MET A 115 -13.80 15.82 -23.10
C MET A 115 -13.19 16.78 -24.10
N HIS A 116 -13.34 16.44 -25.39
CA HIS A 116 -12.78 17.16 -26.50
C HIS A 116 -13.84 17.29 -27.59
N PHE A 117 -14.19 18.51 -27.97
CA PHE A 117 -15.25 18.79 -28.94
C PHE A 117 -15.05 20.13 -29.62
N ARG A 118 -15.69 20.29 -30.79
CA ARG A 118 -15.75 21.55 -31.51
C ARG A 118 -16.84 22.44 -30.94
N VAL A 119 -16.52 23.73 -30.82
CA VAL A 119 -17.44 24.76 -30.35
C VAL A 119 -17.57 25.84 -31.41
N SER A 120 -18.79 26.25 -31.72
CA SER A 120 -19.08 27.20 -32.80
C SER A 120 -19.92 28.40 -32.37
N HIS A 121 -20.33 28.47 -31.10
CA HIS A 121 -21.21 29.54 -30.59
C HIS A 121 -20.88 29.94 -29.16
N PRO A 122 -20.93 31.24 -28.81
CA PRO A 122 -20.54 31.72 -27.48
C PRO A 122 -21.54 31.28 -26.39
N GLY A 123 -22.79 30.98 -26.77
CA GLY A 123 -23.87 30.61 -25.86
C GLY A 123 -23.63 29.32 -25.06
N VAL A 124 -22.66 28.49 -25.47
CA VAL A 124 -22.32 27.27 -24.73
C VAL A 124 -21.42 27.52 -23.53
N PHE A 125 -20.73 28.65 -23.44
CA PHE A 125 -19.77 28.88 -22.37
C PHE A 125 -20.46 29.29 -21.07
N LEU A 126 -19.97 28.71 -19.97
CA LEU A 126 -20.45 29.01 -18.63
C LEU A 126 -19.50 29.96 -17.93
N THR A 127 -20.08 31.03 -17.39
CA THR A 127 -19.38 31.95 -16.50
C THR A 127 -19.26 31.37 -15.09
N GLN A 128 -20.15 30.48 -14.66
CA GLN A 128 -20.09 29.85 -13.34
C GLN A 128 -20.15 28.33 -13.46
N LYS A 129 -19.36 27.64 -12.63
CA LYS A 129 -19.31 26.18 -12.62
C LYS A 129 -20.57 25.61 -11.98
N LEU A 130 -21.27 24.74 -12.72
CA LEU A 130 -22.38 23.97 -12.19
C LEU A 130 -21.85 22.84 -11.28
N ARG A 131 -22.47 22.65 -10.11
CA ARG A 131 -22.04 21.64 -9.12
C ARG A 131 -22.30 20.20 -9.61
N SER A 132 -23.40 19.98 -10.30
CA SER A 132 -23.78 18.68 -10.86
C SER A 132 -24.80 18.87 -11.98
N PHE A 133 -24.65 18.11 -13.08
CA PHE A 133 -25.63 18.02 -14.15
C PHE A 133 -25.76 16.55 -14.58
N PRO A 134 -26.98 15.99 -14.68
CA PRO A 134 -27.17 14.59 -15.03
C PRO A 134 -26.84 14.32 -16.49
N TRP A 135 -26.28 13.14 -16.77
CA TRP A 135 -26.06 12.69 -18.14
C TRP A 135 -27.36 12.16 -18.73
N ILE A 136 -28.03 12.97 -19.56
CA ILE A 136 -29.33 12.63 -20.16
C ILE A 136 -29.12 12.34 -21.65
N ASN A 137 -29.37 11.09 -22.05
CA ASN A 137 -29.26 10.62 -23.43
C ASN A 137 -30.53 10.97 -24.21
N LEU A 138 -30.36 11.47 -25.43
CA LEU A 138 -31.42 11.91 -26.33
C LEU A 138 -31.53 11.05 -27.59
N GLN A 139 -30.66 10.04 -27.77
CA GLN A 139 -30.56 9.29 -29.02
C GLN A 139 -31.85 8.53 -29.38
N SER A 140 -32.64 8.11 -28.39
CA SER A 140 -33.95 7.47 -28.60
C SER A 140 -35.11 8.46 -28.74
N HIS A 141 -34.86 9.75 -28.53
CA HIS A 141 -35.88 10.79 -28.47
C HIS A 141 -35.77 11.81 -29.61
N VAL A 142 -34.59 11.97 -30.19
CA VAL A 142 -34.33 12.95 -31.26
C VAL A 142 -33.78 12.21 -32.47
N SER A 143 -34.47 12.30 -33.60
CA SER A 143 -34.06 11.67 -34.86
C SER A 143 -33.28 12.64 -35.76
N MET A 144 -33.65 13.92 -35.75
CA MET A 144 -33.13 14.93 -36.68
C MET A 144 -33.01 16.31 -36.02
N LEU A 145 -32.00 17.07 -36.45
CA LEU A 145 -31.73 18.45 -36.00
C LEU A 145 -31.61 19.38 -37.21
N GLU A 146 -32.29 20.52 -37.14
CA GLU A 146 -32.10 21.66 -38.03
C GLU A 146 -31.39 22.78 -37.26
N TYR A 147 -30.17 23.12 -37.65
CA TYR A 147 -29.32 24.07 -36.95
C TYR A 147 -28.48 24.91 -37.89
N VAL A 148 -27.95 26.02 -37.36
CA VAL A 148 -27.03 26.91 -38.09
C VAL A 148 -25.59 26.54 -37.76
N ASP A 149 -24.84 26.09 -38.77
CA ASP A 149 -23.40 25.92 -38.70
C ASP A 149 -22.70 27.17 -39.26
N PRO A 150 -21.73 27.78 -38.54
CA PRO A 150 -21.05 28.98 -39.04
C PRO A 150 -20.27 28.79 -40.34
N ARG A 151 -19.97 27.55 -40.75
CA ARG A 151 -19.20 27.24 -41.96
C ARG A 151 -20.08 26.85 -43.13
N GLU A 152 -21.16 26.12 -42.85
CA GLU A 152 -22.04 25.54 -43.88
C GLU A 152 -23.37 26.29 -44.01
N GLY A 153 -23.68 27.20 -43.10
CA GLY A 153 -24.96 27.89 -43.04
C GLY A 153 -26.04 26.99 -42.47
N TRP A 154 -27.17 26.88 -43.17
CA TRP A 154 -28.31 26.09 -42.71
C TRP A 154 -28.06 24.60 -42.92
N CYS A 155 -28.08 23.83 -41.83
CA CYS A 155 -27.87 22.40 -41.84
C CYS A 155 -29.10 21.66 -41.32
N ARG A 156 -29.51 20.61 -42.03
CA ARG A 156 -30.51 19.64 -41.58
C ARG A 156 -29.88 18.26 -41.62
N ARG A 157 -29.69 17.62 -40.46
CA ARG A 157 -28.96 16.34 -40.35
C ARG A 157 -29.66 15.40 -39.38
N THR A 158 -29.63 14.11 -39.68
CA THR A 158 -30.00 13.11 -38.66
C THR A 158 -28.96 13.10 -37.54
N VAL A 159 -29.33 12.61 -36.36
CA VAL A 159 -28.39 12.49 -35.23
C VAL A 159 -27.20 11.58 -35.57
N GLN A 160 -27.39 10.61 -36.47
CA GLN A 160 -26.33 9.71 -36.94
C GLN A 160 -25.34 10.43 -37.85
N ASP A 161 -25.82 11.32 -38.71
CA ASP A 161 -25.00 12.11 -39.65
C ASP A 161 -24.29 13.29 -38.99
N LEU A 162 -24.67 13.63 -37.74
CA LEU A 162 -23.97 14.66 -36.98
C LEU A 162 -22.58 14.14 -36.57
N PRO A 163 -21.49 14.85 -36.92
CA PRO A 163 -20.14 14.40 -36.61
C PRO A 163 -19.95 14.21 -35.09
N PRO A 164 -19.29 13.11 -34.66
CA PRO A 164 -18.89 12.95 -33.27
C PRO A 164 -18.08 14.14 -32.77
N GLN A 165 -18.18 14.42 -31.47
CA GLN A 165 -17.48 15.52 -30.79
C GLN A 165 -17.92 16.91 -31.28
N THR A 166 -19.19 17.03 -31.65
CA THR A 166 -19.82 18.31 -32.01
C THR A 166 -20.68 18.80 -30.85
N LEU A 167 -20.45 20.04 -30.41
CA LEU A 167 -21.31 20.72 -29.44
C LEU A 167 -22.12 21.80 -30.16
N LEU A 168 -23.44 21.64 -30.15
CA LEU A 168 -24.40 22.60 -30.71
C LEU A 168 -25.02 23.40 -29.57
N ALA A 169 -24.98 24.72 -29.65
CA ALA A 169 -25.70 25.58 -28.71
C ALA A 169 -27.21 25.51 -28.96
N LEU A 170 -28.02 25.69 -27.91
CA LEU A 170 -29.49 25.62 -28.08
C LEU A 170 -30.02 26.69 -29.04
N ASP A 171 -29.42 27.88 -29.03
CA ASP A 171 -29.78 29.00 -29.90
C ASP A 171 -29.37 28.79 -31.38
N GLN A 172 -28.45 27.86 -31.65
CA GLN A 172 -28.13 27.44 -33.01
C GLN A 172 -29.16 26.48 -33.58
N ILE A 173 -29.91 25.78 -32.74
CA ILE A 173 -30.86 24.75 -33.17
C ILE A 173 -32.22 25.41 -33.33
N ARG A 174 -32.74 25.38 -34.56
CA ARG A 174 -34.03 25.99 -34.88
C ARG A 174 -35.18 25.04 -34.56
N PHE A 175 -35.05 23.80 -35.02
CA PHE A 175 -36.03 22.75 -34.80
C PHE A 175 -35.35 21.41 -34.56
N LEU A 176 -36.03 20.55 -33.81
CA LEU A 176 -35.69 19.14 -33.68
C LEU A 176 -36.90 18.29 -34.02
N GLU A 177 -36.63 17.08 -34.49
CA GLU A 177 -37.65 16.05 -34.70
C GLU A 177 -37.56 15.04 -33.57
N ALA A 178 -38.62 14.96 -32.78
CA ALA A 178 -38.75 14.04 -31.66
C ALA A 178 -40.11 13.33 -31.76
N ASP A 179 -40.11 12.00 -31.62
CA ASP A 179 -41.30 11.15 -31.75
C ASP A 179 -42.13 11.49 -33.03
N ASP A 180 -41.43 11.60 -34.16
CA ASP A 180 -41.98 11.96 -35.49
C ASP A 180 -42.69 13.32 -35.57
N ARG A 181 -42.40 14.24 -34.64
CA ARG A 181 -42.92 15.62 -34.63
C ARG A 181 -41.79 16.63 -34.65
N THR A 182 -41.87 17.58 -35.58
CA THR A 182 -40.99 18.75 -35.60
C THR A 182 -41.50 19.80 -34.61
N GLN A 183 -40.65 20.21 -33.66
CA GLN A 183 -41.00 21.21 -32.65
C GLN A 183 -39.83 22.16 -32.40
N SER A 184 -40.14 23.33 -31.81
CA SER A 184 -39.09 24.22 -31.34
C SER A 184 -38.32 23.59 -30.19
N VAL A 185 -37.01 23.84 -30.13
CA VAL A 185 -36.12 23.23 -29.12
C VAL A 185 -36.53 23.62 -27.70
N GLN A 186 -37.01 24.85 -27.52
CA GLN A 186 -37.35 25.40 -26.20
C GLN A 186 -38.66 24.80 -25.64
N GLU A 187 -39.68 24.66 -26.48
CA GLU A 187 -40.95 24.02 -26.10
C GLU A 187 -40.75 22.53 -25.81
N TRP A 188 -40.00 21.84 -26.67
CA TRP A 188 -39.66 20.43 -26.48
C TRP A 188 -38.86 20.23 -25.20
N LEU A 189 -37.79 21.02 -24.98
CA LEU A 189 -36.92 20.85 -23.82
C LEU A 189 -37.68 21.04 -22.51
N THR A 190 -38.58 22.02 -22.45
CA THR A 190 -39.41 22.27 -21.26
C THR A 190 -40.32 21.09 -20.96
N THR A 191 -40.99 20.55 -21.99
CA THR A 191 -41.88 19.40 -21.86
C THR A 191 -41.13 18.13 -21.50
N PHE A 192 -39.99 17.88 -22.16
CA PHE A 192 -39.14 16.72 -21.96
C PHE A 192 -38.55 16.70 -20.55
N LEU A 193 -38.04 17.83 -20.04
CA LEU A 193 -37.47 17.94 -18.71
C LEU A 193 -38.53 17.77 -17.60
N ALA A 194 -39.77 18.21 -17.83
CA ALA A 194 -40.87 18.00 -16.88
C ALA A 194 -41.21 16.50 -16.67
N GLN A 195 -40.87 15.65 -17.64
CA GLN A 195 -41.09 14.20 -17.58
C GLN A 195 -39.89 13.44 -16.99
N GLN A 196 -38.76 14.12 -16.72
CA GLN A 196 -37.57 13.47 -16.18
C GLN A 196 -37.65 13.31 -14.66
N VAL A 197 -37.14 12.17 -14.16
CA VAL A 197 -37.07 11.86 -12.72
C VAL A 197 -36.15 12.83 -11.96
N LYS A 198 -35.15 13.40 -12.65
CA LYS A 198 -34.22 14.38 -12.07
C LYS A 198 -34.61 15.78 -12.49
N SER A 199 -34.84 16.65 -11.50
CA SER A 199 -35.12 18.06 -11.73
C SER A 199 -33.90 18.75 -12.36
N VAL A 200 -34.05 19.15 -13.62
CA VAL A 200 -33.11 19.99 -14.37
C VAL A 200 -33.93 21.14 -14.94
N GLU A 201 -33.49 22.37 -14.71
CA GLU A 201 -34.15 23.54 -15.27
C GLU A 201 -33.66 23.77 -16.71
N ALA A 202 -34.57 24.16 -17.61
CA ALA A 202 -34.21 24.40 -19.01
C ALA A 202 -33.07 25.42 -19.18
N GLN A 203 -32.96 26.42 -18.29
CA GLN A 203 -31.91 27.44 -18.31
C GLN A 203 -30.50 26.90 -18.04
N GLN A 204 -30.40 25.74 -17.37
CA GLN A 204 -29.15 25.05 -17.06
C GLN A 204 -28.59 24.30 -18.28
N VAL A 205 -29.42 24.03 -19.29
CA VAL A 205 -28.99 23.41 -20.54
C VAL A 205 -28.50 24.51 -21.48
N LYS A 206 -27.28 24.35 -22.03
CA LYS A 206 -26.71 25.31 -22.97
C LYS A 206 -26.56 24.75 -24.38
N GLY A 207 -26.63 23.44 -24.54
CA GLY A 207 -26.52 22.83 -25.84
C GLY A 207 -26.75 21.33 -25.85
N LEU A 208 -26.52 20.73 -27.01
CA LEU A 208 -26.52 19.30 -27.25
C LEU A 208 -25.10 18.85 -27.63
N LEU A 209 -24.58 17.83 -26.94
CA LEU A 209 -23.28 17.26 -27.23
C LEU A 209 -23.45 15.91 -27.94
N ARG A 210 -22.93 15.82 -29.16
CA ARG A 210 -22.77 14.55 -29.86
C ARG A 210 -21.44 13.92 -29.48
N THR A 211 -21.48 12.77 -28.83
CA THR A 211 -20.29 11.93 -28.57
C THR A 211 -20.30 10.73 -29.50
N ASP A 212 -19.33 9.83 -29.44
CA ASP A 212 -19.38 8.51 -30.09
C ASP A 212 -20.59 7.66 -29.64
N LYS A 213 -20.99 7.80 -28.36
CA LYS A 213 -22.04 6.99 -27.71
C LYS A 213 -23.47 7.50 -27.91
N GLY A 214 -23.66 8.66 -28.54
CA GLY A 214 -24.99 9.23 -28.78
C GLY A 214 -25.05 10.75 -28.64
N LEU A 215 -26.27 11.26 -28.54
CA LEU A 215 -26.58 12.67 -28.35
C LEU A 215 -27.01 12.92 -26.90
N PHE A 216 -26.46 13.94 -26.25
CA PHE A 216 -26.70 14.21 -24.83
C PHE A 216 -27.06 15.67 -24.59
N LEU A 217 -27.90 15.94 -23.59
CA LEU A 217 -28.06 17.29 -23.05
C LEU A 217 -26.73 17.74 -22.44
N PHE A 218 -26.33 18.97 -22.75
CA PHE A 218 -25.06 19.53 -22.30
C PHE A 218 -25.28 20.80 -21.48
N PRO A 219 -24.72 20.88 -20.26
CA PRO A 219 -24.88 22.03 -19.38
C PRO A 219 -24.11 23.27 -19.84
N GLY A 220 -23.17 23.10 -20.77
CA GLY A 220 -22.26 24.14 -21.21
C GLY A 220 -20.82 23.91 -20.75
N VAL A 221 -19.93 24.72 -21.31
CA VAL A 221 -18.48 24.63 -21.18
C VAL A 221 -18.00 25.55 -20.07
N PRO A 222 -17.56 25.04 -18.91
CA PRO A 222 -16.95 25.89 -17.89
C PRO A 222 -15.59 26.38 -18.39
N LEU A 223 -15.43 27.69 -18.59
CA LEU A 223 -14.14 28.28 -19.01
C LEU A 223 -13.01 27.92 -18.04
N ASP A 224 -13.33 27.86 -16.75
CA ASP A 224 -12.42 27.45 -15.68
C ASP A 224 -11.91 26.00 -15.82
N GLY A 225 -12.64 25.17 -16.57
CA GLY A 225 -12.30 23.79 -16.89
C GLY A 225 -11.58 23.60 -18.23
N VAL A 226 -11.36 24.66 -19.02
CA VAL A 226 -10.65 24.57 -20.30
C VAL A 226 -9.15 24.45 -20.06
N ILE A 227 -8.53 23.43 -20.65
CA ILE A 227 -7.08 23.17 -20.61
C ILE A 227 -6.42 23.27 -21.99
N GLU A 228 -7.23 23.35 -23.05
CA GLU A 228 -6.76 23.69 -24.38
C GLU A 228 -7.91 24.25 -25.22
N PHE A 229 -7.64 25.34 -25.92
CA PHE A 229 -8.51 25.94 -26.92
C PHE A 229 -7.69 26.11 -28.20
N SER A 230 -8.02 25.35 -29.25
CA SER A 230 -7.22 25.23 -30.46
C SER A 230 -7.92 25.86 -31.65
N LEU A 231 -7.26 26.83 -32.27
CA LEU A 231 -7.68 27.58 -33.46
C LEU A 231 -6.71 27.26 -34.60
N GLY A 232 -7.02 26.25 -35.41
CA GLY A 232 -6.05 25.72 -36.39
C GLY A 232 -4.78 25.25 -35.69
N ASP A 233 -3.63 25.83 -36.05
CA ASP A 233 -2.34 25.53 -35.44
C ASP A 233 -2.08 26.26 -34.12
N VAL A 234 -2.91 27.27 -33.78
CA VAL A 234 -2.76 28.04 -32.55
C VAL A 234 -3.36 27.28 -31.37
N LYS A 235 -2.56 27.03 -30.33
CA LYS A 235 -2.99 26.37 -29.09
C LYS A 235 -2.94 27.31 -27.91
N ILE A 236 -4.10 27.65 -27.37
CA ILE A 236 -4.26 28.44 -26.14
C ILE A 236 -4.40 27.46 -24.97
N LYS A 237 -3.53 27.58 -23.96
CA LYS A 237 -3.43 26.61 -22.85
C LYS A 237 -4.38 26.89 -21.70
N THR A 238 -4.82 28.13 -21.56
CA THR A 238 -5.76 28.52 -20.51
C THR A 238 -6.58 29.72 -20.96
N ILE A 239 -7.79 29.80 -20.45
CA ILE A 239 -8.67 30.95 -20.60
C ILE A 239 -8.94 31.50 -19.20
N LEU A 240 -8.61 32.77 -19.00
CA LEU A 240 -8.82 33.49 -17.75
C LEU A 240 -9.93 34.52 -17.93
N VAL A 241 -10.81 34.61 -16.95
CA VAL A 241 -11.88 35.63 -16.92
C VAL A 241 -11.48 36.69 -15.91
N HIS A 242 -11.48 37.95 -16.33
CA HIS A 242 -11.01 39.09 -15.53
C HIS A 242 -11.63 39.13 -14.13
N ARG A 243 -12.95 38.95 -14.02
CA ARG A 243 -13.69 38.95 -12.75
C ARG A 243 -13.43 37.73 -11.85
N GLN A 244 -12.65 36.74 -12.33
CA GLN A 244 -12.42 35.45 -11.66
C GLN A 244 -10.96 35.19 -11.32
N LEU A 245 -10.09 36.20 -11.44
CA LEU A 245 -8.66 36.13 -11.10
C LEU A 245 -8.47 36.03 -9.56
N SER A 246 -8.70 34.83 -9.04
CA SER A 246 -8.65 34.47 -7.62
C SER A 246 -8.33 32.99 -7.42
N ASP A 247 -7.95 32.60 -6.21
CA ASP A 247 -7.65 31.21 -5.85
C ASP A 247 -8.82 30.24 -6.03
N HIS A 248 -10.05 30.76 -6.15
CA HIS A 248 -11.23 29.94 -6.41
C HIS A 248 -11.33 29.47 -7.87
N SER A 249 -10.67 30.16 -8.82
CA SER A 249 -10.60 29.73 -10.23
C SER A 249 -9.56 28.63 -10.40
N ALA A 250 -9.98 27.48 -10.94
CA ALA A 250 -9.08 26.41 -11.32
C ALA A 250 -8.15 26.81 -12.48
N ALA A 251 -8.62 27.59 -13.46
CA ALA A 251 -7.79 28.11 -14.54
C ALA A 251 -6.70 29.05 -14.01
N PHE A 252 -7.04 29.96 -13.10
CA PHE A 252 -6.08 30.84 -12.45
C PHE A 252 -5.04 30.05 -11.63
N ARG A 253 -5.48 29.09 -10.81
CA ARG A 253 -4.57 28.21 -10.05
C ARG A 253 -3.63 27.39 -10.95
N ARG A 254 -4.11 26.88 -12.08
CA ARG A 254 -3.23 26.17 -13.05
C ARG A 254 -2.17 27.11 -13.62
N THR A 255 -2.53 28.35 -13.93
CA THR A 255 -1.56 29.36 -14.37
C THR A 255 -0.53 29.65 -13.28
N LEU A 256 -0.95 29.84 -12.03
CA LEU A 256 -0.04 30.04 -10.89
C LEU A 256 0.91 28.85 -10.72
N GLN A 257 0.38 27.62 -10.71
CA GLN A 257 1.17 26.41 -10.59
C GLN A 257 2.18 26.26 -11.73
N TYR A 258 1.82 26.64 -12.96
CA TYR A 258 2.75 26.66 -14.08
C TYR A 258 3.89 27.64 -13.83
N LEU A 259 3.57 28.87 -13.42
CA LEU A 259 4.57 29.91 -13.12
C LEU A 259 5.47 29.50 -11.95
N GLU A 260 4.94 28.91 -10.88
CA GLU A 260 5.71 28.37 -9.76
C GLU A 260 6.65 27.24 -10.19
N THR A 261 6.15 26.31 -11.02
CA THR A 261 6.97 25.20 -11.53
C THR A 261 8.11 25.73 -12.40
N HIS A 262 7.83 26.76 -13.21
CA HIS A 262 8.84 27.41 -14.03
C HIS A 262 9.85 28.22 -13.18
N ALA A 263 9.37 28.90 -12.14
CA ALA A 263 10.20 29.62 -11.18
C ALA A 263 11.20 28.68 -10.50
N LYS A 264 10.73 27.52 -10.04
CA LYS A 264 11.57 26.49 -9.40
C LYS A 264 12.63 25.96 -10.37
N ARG A 265 12.28 25.75 -11.65
CA ARG A 265 13.23 25.33 -12.69
C ARG A 265 14.27 26.39 -13.06
N GLN A 266 14.00 27.67 -12.82
CA GLN A 266 14.89 28.80 -13.16
C GLN A 266 15.68 29.35 -11.99
N GLN A 267 15.39 28.95 -10.74
CA GLN A 267 16.31 29.24 -9.66
C GLN A 267 17.65 28.56 -9.98
N PRO A 268 18.80 29.24 -9.78
CA PRO A 268 20.09 28.59 -9.93
C PRO A 268 20.06 27.38 -9.00
N VAL A 269 20.07 26.19 -9.60
CA VAL A 269 20.24 24.95 -8.89
C VAL A 269 21.53 25.14 -8.10
N ALA A 270 21.41 25.22 -6.77
CA ALA A 270 22.57 25.12 -5.91
C ALA A 270 23.37 23.91 -6.41
N PRO A 271 24.70 24.02 -6.59
CA PRO A 271 25.50 22.93 -7.14
C PRO A 271 25.09 21.65 -6.42
N ARG A 272 24.76 20.60 -7.19
CA ARG A 272 24.36 19.30 -6.62
C ARG A 272 25.29 19.03 -5.44
N PRO A 273 24.76 18.84 -4.21
CA PRO A 273 25.60 18.44 -3.11
C PRO A 273 26.36 17.21 -3.58
N GLN A 274 27.69 17.29 -3.62
CA GLN A 274 28.49 16.15 -4.05
C GLN A 274 28.40 15.01 -3.01
N ALA A 275 27.91 15.31 -1.80
CA ALA A 275 27.67 14.37 -0.71
C ALA A 275 26.31 14.60 -0.02
N LEU A 276 25.61 13.52 0.30
CA LEU A 276 24.37 13.52 1.09
C LEU A 276 24.58 12.82 2.44
N ARG A 277 23.89 13.27 3.49
CA ARG A 277 23.87 12.59 4.79
C ARG A 277 22.45 12.21 5.22
N CYS A 278 22.24 10.94 5.54
CA CYS A 278 21.04 10.47 6.22
C CYS A 278 21.31 10.47 7.73
N LEU A 279 20.68 11.40 8.44
CA LEU A 279 20.92 11.68 9.86
C LEU A 279 19.74 11.17 10.67
N GLY A 280 19.94 10.12 11.44
CA GLY A 280 18.85 9.53 12.21
C GLY A 280 19.34 8.53 13.23
N SER A 281 18.79 8.59 14.45
CA SER A 281 19.17 7.66 15.52
C SER A 281 18.76 6.20 15.29
N LEU A 282 18.01 5.90 14.23
CA LEU A 282 17.58 4.54 13.89
C LEU A 282 18.30 4.06 12.62
N PRO A 283 19.24 3.11 12.71
CA PRO A 283 20.09 2.65 11.60
C PRO A 283 19.32 2.27 10.34
N ILE A 284 18.24 1.51 10.51
CA ILE A 284 17.42 1.00 9.39
C ILE A 284 16.84 2.12 8.52
N LEU A 285 16.50 3.27 9.10
CA LEU A 285 15.95 4.41 8.34
C LEU A 285 17.03 5.06 7.50
N ASN A 286 18.25 5.16 8.04
CA ASN A 286 19.38 5.72 7.31
C ASN A 286 19.73 4.83 6.12
N GLU A 287 19.79 3.52 6.34
CA GLU A 287 20.09 2.55 5.27
C GLU A 287 18.98 2.46 4.21
N LEU A 288 17.70 2.50 4.60
CA LEU A 288 16.60 2.57 3.65
C LEU A 288 16.61 3.87 2.83
N ALA A 289 16.83 5.01 3.48
CA ALA A 289 16.96 6.28 2.80
C ALA A 289 18.15 6.28 1.82
N ARG A 290 19.31 5.77 2.26
CA ARG A 290 20.49 5.58 1.43
C ARG A 290 20.20 4.70 0.21
N SER A 291 19.53 3.56 0.40
CA SER A 291 19.14 2.68 -0.71
C SER A 291 18.22 3.39 -1.69
N ILE A 292 17.22 4.13 -1.22
CA ILE A 292 16.30 4.90 -2.06
C ILE A 292 17.06 5.97 -2.86
N LEU A 293 17.97 6.70 -2.22
CA LEU A 293 18.81 7.72 -2.85
C LEU A 293 19.73 7.10 -3.91
N ALA A 294 20.34 5.95 -3.64
CA ALA A 294 21.16 5.22 -4.59
C ALA A 294 20.36 4.83 -5.85
N THR A 295 19.11 4.36 -5.71
CA THR A 295 18.23 4.07 -6.88
C THR A 295 17.92 5.30 -7.74
N ARG A 296 18.11 6.52 -7.20
CA ARG A 296 17.90 7.80 -7.89
C ARG A 296 19.20 8.40 -8.45
N GLY A 297 20.31 7.67 -8.38
CA GLY A 297 21.61 8.08 -8.92
C GLY A 297 22.49 8.88 -7.96
N PHE A 298 22.13 8.96 -6.67
CA PHE A 298 22.99 9.55 -5.65
C PHE A 298 23.96 8.50 -5.11
N ASN A 299 25.22 8.57 -5.53
CA ASN A 299 26.22 7.55 -5.19
C ASN A 299 27.05 7.88 -3.94
N ASN A 300 27.06 9.15 -3.52
CA ASN A 300 27.83 9.61 -2.35
C ASN A 300 26.86 9.96 -1.21
N VAL A 301 26.41 8.93 -0.48
CA VAL A 301 25.46 9.05 0.63
C VAL A 301 26.04 8.37 1.87
N GLU A 302 26.15 9.11 2.96
CA GLU A 302 26.61 8.63 4.26
C GLU A 302 25.44 8.48 5.25
N SER A 303 25.44 7.38 6.01
CA SER A 303 24.52 7.16 7.13
C SER A 303 25.18 7.64 8.43
N VAL A 304 24.48 8.45 9.22
CA VAL A 304 24.97 8.99 10.49
C VAL A 304 23.96 8.70 11.59
N GLU A 305 24.35 7.80 12.49
CA GLU A 305 23.50 7.28 13.56
C GLU A 305 23.72 7.98 14.91
N SER A 306 24.90 8.58 15.08
CA SER A 306 25.27 9.36 16.26
C SER A 306 26.26 10.47 15.90
N LEU A 307 26.21 11.55 16.65
CA LEU A 307 27.15 12.67 16.60
C LEU A 307 27.52 13.05 18.03
N GLN A 308 28.69 13.68 18.20
CA GLN A 308 29.09 14.21 19.51
C GLN A 308 28.08 15.28 19.96
N PRO A 309 27.76 15.38 21.27
CA PRO A 309 26.85 16.42 21.76
C PRO A 309 27.33 17.83 21.40
N GLY A 310 26.41 18.71 20.99
CA GLY A 310 26.71 20.10 20.63
C GLY A 310 26.14 20.55 19.29
N GLN A 311 26.62 21.70 18.82
CA GLN A 311 26.22 22.28 17.53
C GLN A 311 27.10 21.77 16.39
N HIS A 312 26.45 21.22 15.35
CA HIS A 312 27.10 20.75 14.13
C HIS A 312 26.61 21.56 12.94
N GLN A 313 27.55 22.22 12.26
CA GLN A 313 27.28 22.97 11.04
C GLN A 313 27.63 22.10 9.82
N LEU A 314 26.62 21.78 9.00
CA LEU A 314 26.85 21.09 7.73
C LEU A 314 27.32 22.11 6.68
N GLY A 315 28.35 21.73 5.91
CA GLY A 315 28.91 22.55 4.85
C GLY A 315 27.90 22.84 3.74
N ASN A 316 28.11 23.93 3.00
CA ASN A 316 27.19 24.35 1.93
C ASN A 316 27.13 23.37 0.75
N ASP A 317 28.15 22.52 0.63
CA ASP A 317 28.37 21.46 -0.35
C ASP A 317 27.72 20.12 0.03
N LEU A 318 27.12 20.04 1.23
CA LEU A 318 26.53 18.83 1.78
C LEU A 318 25.07 19.06 2.18
N GLN A 319 24.18 18.15 1.79
CA GLN A 319 22.77 18.18 2.19
C GLN A 319 22.45 17.06 3.19
N GLY A 320 21.92 17.45 4.34
CA GLY A 320 21.50 16.52 5.38
C GLY A 320 19.99 16.26 5.35
N PHE A 321 19.58 15.00 5.34
CA PHE A 321 18.20 14.58 5.62
C PHE A 321 18.10 14.20 7.09
N TYR A 322 17.41 15.02 7.89
CA TYR A 322 17.23 14.73 9.31
C TYR A 322 15.99 13.85 9.51
N LEU A 323 16.23 12.55 9.61
CA LEU A 323 15.22 11.51 9.61
C LEU A 323 14.64 11.25 11.01
N ARG A 324 15.48 11.26 12.05
CA ARG A 324 15.09 11.03 13.44
C ARG A 324 16.03 11.76 14.39
N THR A 325 15.51 12.23 15.52
CA THR A 325 16.28 13.05 16.48
C THR A 325 17.56 12.36 16.95
N LEU A 326 18.70 13.04 16.79
CA LEU A 326 19.97 12.66 17.41
C LEU A 326 20.04 13.28 18.82
N PRO A 327 20.33 12.52 19.88
CA PRO A 327 20.32 13.04 21.25
C PRO A 327 21.34 14.17 21.44
N SER A 328 20.91 15.28 22.05
CA SER A 328 21.81 16.40 22.43
C SER A 328 22.61 17.03 21.28
N VAL A 329 22.08 16.96 20.05
CA VAL A 329 22.71 17.48 18.83
C VAL A 329 21.82 18.54 18.18
N GLU A 330 22.41 19.70 17.91
CA GLU A 330 21.79 20.76 17.12
C GLU A 330 22.44 20.82 15.74
N LEU A 331 21.64 20.61 14.68
CA LEU A 331 22.09 20.65 13.30
C LEU A 331 21.77 22.02 12.68
N LYS A 332 22.76 22.65 12.06
CA LYS A 332 22.63 23.91 11.30
C LYS A 332 23.20 23.76 9.89
N GLY A 333 22.72 24.56 8.94
CA GLY A 333 23.14 24.51 7.52
C GLY A 333 22.06 23.96 6.60
N ASN A 334 22.47 23.34 5.49
CA ASN A 334 21.56 22.79 4.47
C ASN A 334 20.94 21.45 4.93
N VAL A 335 19.97 21.54 5.85
CA VAL A 335 19.29 20.39 6.46
C VAL A 335 17.81 20.40 6.15
N ILE A 336 17.31 19.29 5.63
CA ILE A 336 15.89 19.04 5.44
C ILE A 336 15.39 18.27 6.67
N ASP A 337 14.60 18.93 7.51
CA ASP A 337 14.01 18.31 8.70
C ASP A 337 12.77 17.49 8.32
N LEU A 338 12.92 16.16 8.36
CA LEU A 338 11.86 15.19 8.06
C LEU A 338 11.34 14.47 9.30
N ARG A 339 11.83 14.82 10.49
CA ARG A 339 11.53 14.07 11.73
C ARG A 339 10.04 13.96 12.00
N LYS A 340 9.28 15.05 11.80
CA LYS A 340 7.82 15.05 12.02
C LYS A 340 7.09 14.13 11.04
N ALA A 341 7.48 14.17 9.76
CA ALA A 341 6.89 13.32 8.73
C ALA A 341 7.21 11.84 9.01
N ILE A 342 8.46 11.53 9.35
CA ILE A 342 8.93 10.18 9.60
C ILE A 342 8.38 9.61 10.91
N SER A 343 8.18 10.43 11.94
CA SER A 343 7.55 10.00 13.19
C SER A 343 6.17 9.39 12.96
N GLY A 344 5.34 10.02 12.11
CA GLY A 344 4.02 9.49 11.76
C GLY A 344 4.07 8.20 10.92
N LEU A 345 5.16 7.99 10.17
CA LEU A 345 5.38 6.75 9.41
C LEU A 345 5.86 5.60 10.29
N LEU A 346 6.62 5.89 11.34
CA LEU A 346 7.19 4.90 12.26
C LEU A 346 6.16 4.37 13.25
N GLU A 347 5.24 5.21 13.74
CA GLU A 347 4.21 4.86 14.72
C GLU A 347 3.55 3.47 14.54
N PRO A 348 3.08 3.04 13.34
CA PRO A 348 2.45 1.72 13.16
C PRO A 348 3.37 0.54 13.37
N VAL A 349 4.66 0.73 13.09
CA VAL A 349 5.63 -0.35 12.90
C VAL A 349 6.72 -0.33 13.98
N LEU A 350 6.81 0.74 14.77
CA LEU A 350 7.89 0.92 15.74
C LEU A 350 7.93 -0.22 16.76
N ASP A 351 6.78 -0.57 17.34
CA ASP A 351 6.66 -1.66 18.33
C ASP A 351 6.22 -2.99 17.68
N PHE A 352 6.17 -3.06 16.35
CA PHE A 352 5.73 -4.25 15.64
C PHE A 352 6.88 -5.25 15.40
N VAL A 353 8.11 -4.75 15.30
CA VAL A 353 9.32 -5.53 15.02
C VAL A 353 10.50 -5.04 15.85
N GLU A 354 11.44 -5.94 16.13
CA GLU A 354 12.69 -5.61 16.83
C GLU A 354 13.71 -5.04 15.84
N TRP A 355 13.66 -3.73 15.59
CA TRP A 355 14.51 -3.06 14.60
C TRP A 355 16.03 -3.36 14.63
N PRO A 356 16.67 -3.57 15.79
CA PRO A 356 18.11 -3.90 15.83
C PRO A 356 18.47 -5.20 15.12
N THR A 357 17.52 -6.14 14.95
CA THR A 357 17.78 -7.44 14.31
C THR A 357 17.40 -7.47 12.84
N VAL A 358 16.85 -6.38 12.30
CA VAL A 358 16.31 -6.33 10.94
C VAL A 358 17.40 -5.95 9.94
N GLU A 359 17.64 -6.81 8.96
CA GLU A 359 18.51 -6.51 7.83
C GLU A 359 17.73 -5.93 6.65
N VAL A 360 18.33 -4.97 5.93
CA VAL A 360 17.75 -4.41 4.71
C VAL A 360 18.02 -5.38 3.55
N PRO A 361 17.00 -5.99 2.92
CA PRO A 361 17.21 -6.84 1.76
C PRO A 361 17.62 -5.99 0.54
N LYS A 362 18.42 -6.59 -0.35
CA LYS A 362 18.93 -5.92 -1.58
C LYS A 362 17.83 -5.39 -2.49
N THR A 363 16.64 -5.99 -2.43
CA THR A 363 15.49 -5.62 -3.27
C THR A 363 14.25 -5.57 -2.39
N ILE A 364 13.60 -4.41 -2.33
CA ILE A 364 12.34 -4.21 -1.60
C ILE A 364 11.26 -3.90 -2.63
N ALA A 365 10.10 -4.55 -2.49
CA ALA A 365 8.95 -4.26 -3.34
C ALA A 365 8.54 -2.79 -3.20
N SER A 366 8.38 -2.09 -4.32
CA SER A 366 8.03 -0.66 -4.37
C SER A 366 6.53 -0.40 -4.57
N THR A 367 5.69 -1.43 -4.43
CA THR A 367 4.24 -1.32 -4.62
C THR A 367 3.63 -0.41 -3.56
N PRO A 368 2.82 0.59 -3.92
CA PRO A 368 2.17 1.47 -2.96
C PRO A 368 1.28 0.68 -1.99
N MET A 369 1.48 0.88 -0.68
CA MET A 369 0.61 0.35 0.37
C MET A 369 -0.15 1.50 1.05
N GLN A 370 -1.43 1.30 1.33
CA GLN A 370 -2.23 2.26 2.10
C GLN A 370 -2.15 1.94 3.60
N ARG A 371 -2.35 2.94 4.47
CA ARG A 371 -2.28 2.73 5.92
C ARG A 371 -3.31 1.71 6.43
N LYS A 372 -4.54 1.78 5.92
CA LYS A 372 -5.60 0.81 6.27
C LYS A 372 -5.18 -0.63 5.94
N GLU A 373 -4.56 -0.84 4.78
CA GLU A 373 -4.06 -2.14 4.35
C GLU A 373 -2.92 -2.66 5.25
N LEU A 374 -2.01 -1.78 5.68
CA LEU A 374 -0.97 -2.12 6.65
C LEU A 374 -1.58 -2.59 7.97
N ASP A 375 -2.53 -1.83 8.51
CA ASP A 375 -3.15 -2.12 9.80
C ASP A 375 -3.91 -3.46 9.77
N GLU A 376 -4.64 -3.75 8.69
CA GLU A 376 -5.31 -5.05 8.48
C GLU A 376 -4.32 -6.22 8.42
N ARG A 377 -3.22 -6.08 7.68
CA ARG A 377 -2.18 -7.12 7.58
C ARG A 377 -1.43 -7.31 8.91
N ARG A 378 -1.14 -6.21 9.61
CA ARG A 378 -0.50 -6.21 10.93
C ARG A 378 -1.37 -6.94 11.95
N GLU A 379 -2.66 -6.62 12.02
CA GLU A 379 -3.58 -7.25 12.95
C GLU A 379 -3.70 -8.76 12.70
N LYS A 380 -3.75 -9.17 11.42
CA LYS A 380 -3.75 -10.59 11.06
C LYS A 380 -2.50 -11.31 11.57
N LEU A 381 -1.31 -10.74 11.36
CA LEU A 381 -0.05 -11.33 11.82
C LEU A 381 0.04 -11.38 13.35
N LEU A 382 -0.47 -10.36 14.06
CA LEU A 382 -0.52 -10.36 15.53
C LEU A 382 -1.46 -11.43 16.07
N ARG A 383 -2.64 -11.62 15.46
CA ARG A 383 -3.57 -12.69 15.83
C ARG A 383 -2.98 -14.08 15.57
N GLU A 384 -2.25 -14.25 14.48
CA GLU A 384 -1.53 -15.50 14.18
C GLU A 384 -0.42 -15.78 15.22
N ASP A 385 0.37 -14.76 15.58
CA ASP A 385 1.43 -14.86 16.60
C ASP A 385 0.88 -15.23 17.97
N GLU A 386 -0.18 -14.56 18.41
CA GLU A 386 -0.83 -14.81 19.70
C GLU A 386 -1.38 -16.24 19.78
N LYS A 387 -2.04 -16.72 18.73
CA LYS A 387 -2.54 -18.10 18.67
C LYS A 387 -1.42 -19.12 18.79
N LEU A 388 -0.32 -18.93 18.07
CA LEU A 388 0.83 -19.83 18.12
C LEU A 388 1.52 -19.80 19.49
N ARG A 389 1.62 -18.64 20.13
CA ARG A 389 2.18 -18.51 21.49
C ARG A 389 1.29 -19.17 22.54
N GLN A 390 -0.03 -19.01 22.44
CA GLN A 390 -0.98 -19.70 23.32
C GLN A 390 -0.90 -21.22 23.16
N GLU A 391 -0.79 -21.71 21.93
CA GLU A 391 -0.62 -23.15 21.67
C GLU A 391 0.72 -23.66 22.20
N GLN A 392 1.81 -22.91 22.02
CA GLN A 392 3.12 -23.23 22.59
C GLN A 392 3.06 -23.31 24.12
N GLN A 393 2.42 -22.34 24.77
CA GLN A 393 2.23 -22.32 26.23
C GLN A 393 1.40 -23.52 26.69
N ARG A 394 0.29 -23.84 26.00
CA ARG A 394 -0.55 -25.01 26.31
C ARG A 394 0.25 -26.32 26.24
N LEU A 395 1.07 -26.48 25.21
CA LEU A 395 1.92 -27.67 25.05
C LEU A 395 3.02 -27.75 26.12
N ARG A 396 3.58 -26.60 26.54
CA ARG A 396 4.60 -26.53 27.61
C ARG A 396 4.02 -26.70 29.02
N ALA A 397 2.78 -26.26 29.26
CA ALA A 397 2.14 -26.31 30.58
C ALA A 397 2.05 -27.75 31.13
N HIS A 398 1.93 -28.74 30.26
CA HIS A 398 1.89 -30.15 30.64
C HIS A 398 3.25 -30.86 30.52
N GLN A 399 4.32 -30.12 30.20
CA GLN A 399 5.62 -30.72 29.94
C GLN A 399 6.17 -31.47 31.16
N GLU A 400 6.18 -30.78 32.30
CA GLU A 400 6.73 -31.33 33.55
C GLU A 400 6.01 -32.61 33.98
N LEU A 401 4.68 -32.69 33.79
CA LEU A 401 3.88 -33.86 34.15
C LEU A 401 4.23 -35.09 33.31
N TYR A 402 4.25 -34.96 31.98
CA TYR A 402 4.58 -36.08 31.10
C TYR A 402 6.06 -36.49 31.17
N ASP A 403 6.95 -35.54 31.43
CA ASP A 403 8.38 -35.83 31.60
C ASP A 403 8.61 -36.61 32.91
N GLN A 404 7.88 -36.27 33.99
CA GLN A 404 7.87 -37.04 35.24
C GLN A 404 7.28 -38.44 35.03
N GLU A 405 6.14 -38.55 34.36
CA GLU A 405 5.49 -39.84 34.05
C GLU A 405 6.41 -40.75 33.25
N GLN A 406 7.08 -40.23 32.21
CA GLN A 406 8.06 -40.97 31.42
C GLN A 406 9.24 -41.46 32.28
N GLN A 407 9.78 -40.61 33.17
CA GLN A 407 10.89 -41.00 34.05
C GLN A 407 10.51 -42.14 34.99
N VAL A 408 9.29 -42.12 35.53
CA VAL A 408 8.77 -43.20 36.39
C VAL A 408 8.64 -44.48 35.57
N LEU A 409 7.95 -44.42 34.41
CA LEU A 409 7.77 -45.57 33.52
C LEU A 409 9.11 -46.16 33.05
N ASP A 410 10.12 -45.34 32.76
CA ASP A 410 11.45 -45.81 32.35
C ASP A 410 12.15 -46.59 33.47
N ARG A 411 12.02 -46.15 34.73
CA ARG A 411 12.55 -46.87 35.90
C ARG A 411 11.81 -48.20 36.09
N VAL A 412 10.49 -48.17 36.02
CA VAL A 412 9.66 -49.38 36.18
C VAL A 412 9.97 -50.39 35.06
N ALA A 413 10.11 -49.92 33.82
CA ALA A 413 10.43 -50.76 32.67
C ALA A 413 11.81 -51.44 32.77
N ILE A 414 12.80 -50.81 33.42
CA ILE A 414 14.09 -51.47 33.70
C ILE A 414 13.89 -52.67 34.64
N VAL A 415 13.07 -52.50 35.69
CA VAL A 415 12.73 -53.58 36.62
C VAL A 415 11.93 -54.66 35.89
N GLY A 416 10.90 -54.29 35.13
CA GLY A 416 10.06 -55.21 34.38
C GLY A 416 10.83 -56.05 33.34
N ARG A 417 11.80 -55.46 32.63
CA ARG A 417 12.69 -56.20 31.71
C ARG A 417 13.49 -57.29 32.42
N LYS A 418 14.10 -56.95 33.57
CA LYS A 418 14.83 -57.93 34.38
C LYS A 418 13.91 -59.02 34.90
N LEU A 419 12.71 -58.66 35.33
CA LEU A 419 11.71 -59.59 35.85
C LEU A 419 11.29 -60.60 34.77
N VAL A 420 10.93 -60.15 33.57
CA VAL A 420 10.56 -61.02 32.45
C VAL A 420 11.71 -61.93 32.03
N GLU A 421 12.95 -61.43 32.00
CA GLU A 421 14.13 -62.26 31.71
C GLU A 421 14.27 -63.40 32.71
N LEU A 422 14.06 -63.14 34.00
CA LEU A 422 14.18 -64.13 35.07
C LEU A 422 13.01 -65.10 35.10
N LEU A 423 11.78 -64.62 34.88
CA LEU A 423 10.61 -65.48 34.71
C LEU A 423 10.79 -66.42 33.51
N GLY A 424 11.41 -65.96 32.42
CA GLY A 424 11.74 -66.78 31.26
C GLY A 424 12.75 -67.91 31.55
N ARG A 425 13.58 -67.76 32.60
CA ARG A 425 14.55 -68.77 33.06
C ARG A 425 14.07 -69.54 34.30
N SER A 426 12.86 -69.26 34.78
CA SER A 426 12.32 -69.87 35.99
C SER A 426 11.82 -71.30 35.75
N LEU A 427 11.82 -72.10 36.81
CA LEU A 427 11.29 -73.45 36.80
C LEU A 427 9.79 -73.43 37.18
N PRO A 428 8.94 -74.17 36.47
CA PRO A 428 7.55 -74.35 36.87
C PRO A 428 7.46 -75.03 38.23
N TRP A 429 6.53 -74.55 39.07
CA TRP A 429 6.28 -75.11 40.40
C TRP A 429 6.00 -76.62 40.36
N GLU A 430 5.21 -77.04 39.37
CA GLU A 430 4.74 -78.41 39.19
C GLU A 430 5.88 -79.37 38.81
N GLU A 431 6.97 -78.88 38.22
CA GLU A 431 8.14 -79.71 37.89
C GLU A 431 8.95 -80.04 39.14
N VAL A 432 9.16 -79.06 40.03
CA VAL A 432 9.91 -79.25 41.27
C VAL A 432 9.07 -79.96 42.33
N ALA A 433 7.76 -79.72 42.36
CA ALA A 433 6.83 -80.34 43.31
C ALA A 433 6.72 -81.87 43.14
N ARG A 434 7.09 -82.43 41.97
CA ARG A 434 7.08 -83.89 41.74
C ARG A 434 8.10 -84.64 42.57
N ASN A 435 9.28 -84.05 42.78
CA ASN A 435 10.33 -84.68 43.58
C ASN A 435 11.19 -83.64 44.33
N PRO A 436 10.61 -82.88 45.26
CA PRO A 436 11.26 -81.73 45.89
C PRO A 436 12.47 -82.11 46.75
N ALA A 437 12.48 -83.33 47.30
CA ALA A 437 13.60 -83.84 48.10
C ALA A 437 14.86 -84.10 47.28
N GLU A 438 14.73 -84.39 45.98
CA GLU A 438 15.87 -84.62 45.07
C GLU A 438 16.40 -83.33 44.42
N PHE A 439 15.64 -82.24 44.52
CA PHE A 439 16.03 -80.96 43.96
C PHE A 439 17.24 -80.36 44.69
N THR A 440 18.30 -80.06 43.95
CA THR A 440 19.55 -79.52 44.50
C THR A 440 19.86 -78.15 43.90
N SER A 441 20.09 -77.16 44.76
CA SER A 441 20.49 -75.81 44.38
C SER A 441 21.10 -75.09 45.57
N ARG A 442 22.00 -74.12 45.33
CA ARG A 442 22.60 -73.34 46.44
C ARG A 442 21.60 -72.36 47.05
N GLN A 443 20.66 -71.85 46.26
CA GLN A 443 19.59 -70.98 46.75
C GLN A 443 18.38 -71.01 45.83
N VAL A 444 17.19 -70.74 46.38
CA VAL A 444 15.94 -70.73 45.63
C VAL A 444 15.07 -69.55 46.03
N LEU A 445 14.46 -68.90 45.03
CA LEU A 445 13.39 -67.93 45.20
C LEU A 445 12.06 -68.56 44.79
N LEU A 446 11.08 -68.56 45.69
CA LEU A 446 9.75 -69.13 45.50
C LEU A 446 8.76 -67.98 45.26
N TRP A 447 8.11 -67.98 44.09
CA TRP A 447 7.00 -67.10 43.78
C TRP A 447 5.70 -67.89 43.84
N CYS A 448 4.91 -67.64 44.88
CA CYS A 448 3.65 -68.33 45.13
C CYS A 448 2.69 -67.43 45.90
N GLU A 449 1.43 -67.41 45.47
CA GLU A 449 0.35 -66.63 46.04
C GLU A 449 -0.24 -67.21 47.34
N GLU A 450 -0.09 -68.52 47.58
CA GLU A 450 -0.66 -69.23 48.72
C GLU A 450 0.40 -69.60 49.77
N GLU A 451 0.20 -69.12 51.00
CA GLU A 451 1.13 -69.31 52.12
C GLU A 451 1.29 -70.79 52.52
N GLU A 452 0.20 -71.56 52.48
CA GLU A 452 0.21 -72.98 52.86
C GLU A 452 1.04 -73.81 51.86
N ILE A 453 0.86 -73.58 50.56
CA ILE A 453 1.55 -74.27 49.47
C ILE A 453 3.06 -73.98 49.53
N VAL A 454 3.44 -72.73 49.74
CA VAL A 454 4.87 -72.37 49.82
C VAL A 454 5.52 -72.92 51.09
N ALA A 455 4.81 -72.95 52.22
CA ALA A 455 5.32 -73.50 53.48
C ALA A 455 5.60 -75.01 53.38
N GLU A 456 4.79 -75.74 52.60
CA GLU A 456 5.04 -77.14 52.28
C GLU A 456 6.26 -77.30 51.36
N MET A 457 6.33 -76.56 50.25
CA MET A 457 7.48 -76.59 49.34
C MET A 457 8.79 -76.22 50.06
N MET A 458 8.77 -75.20 50.92
CA MET A 458 9.92 -74.82 51.73
C MET A 458 10.41 -75.97 52.60
N ARG A 459 9.51 -76.70 53.27
CA ARG A 459 9.87 -77.87 54.10
C ARG A 459 10.45 -79.00 53.26
N SER A 460 9.87 -79.25 52.09
CA SER A 460 10.23 -80.36 51.20
C SER A 460 11.55 -80.15 50.46
N LEU A 461 11.99 -78.90 50.25
CA LEU A 461 13.30 -78.54 49.67
C LEU A 461 14.46 -78.71 50.69
N GLY A 462 14.62 -79.92 51.24
CA GLY A 462 15.60 -80.21 52.30
C GLY A 462 17.06 -80.00 51.91
N ASN A 463 17.39 -80.11 50.62
CA ASN A 463 18.74 -79.97 50.08
C ASN A 463 19.11 -78.54 49.64
N VAL A 464 18.25 -77.55 49.89
CA VAL A 464 18.49 -76.15 49.52
C VAL A 464 18.74 -75.30 50.78
N PRO A 465 19.98 -74.82 51.02
CA PRO A 465 20.32 -74.15 52.27
C PRO A 465 19.70 -72.75 52.40
N LYS A 466 19.52 -72.01 51.29
CA LYS A 466 18.99 -70.64 51.29
C LYS A 466 17.72 -70.54 50.46
N ARG A 467 16.59 -70.22 51.11
CA ARG A 467 15.26 -70.14 50.49
C ARG A 467 14.65 -68.78 50.80
N LEU A 468 13.93 -68.19 49.85
CA LEU A 468 13.15 -66.97 50.04
C LEU A 468 11.81 -67.14 49.34
N TRP A 469 10.73 -66.70 49.98
CA TRP A 469 9.41 -66.62 49.35
C TRP A 469 9.02 -65.17 49.15
N VAL A 470 8.35 -64.93 48.02
CA VAL A 470 7.74 -63.65 47.69
C VAL A 470 6.31 -63.93 47.24
N ASN A 471 5.35 -63.21 47.84
CA ASN A 471 3.97 -63.26 47.39
C ASN A 471 3.79 -62.33 46.19
N PRO A 472 3.39 -62.83 45.00
CA PRO A 472 3.13 -61.98 43.84
C PRO A 472 1.99 -60.97 44.09
N ASN A 473 1.05 -61.26 44.99
CA ASN A 473 -0.11 -60.40 45.28
C ASN A 473 0.24 -59.15 46.10
N ASP A 474 1.47 -59.07 46.62
CA ASP A 474 2.02 -57.86 47.24
C ASP A 474 2.23 -56.73 46.21
N TYR A 475 2.24 -57.08 44.91
CA TYR A 475 2.37 -56.17 43.79
C TYR A 475 1.06 -56.19 43.00
N ARG A 476 0.20 -55.19 43.20
CA ARG A 476 -1.14 -55.16 42.58
C ARG A 476 -1.19 -54.27 41.35
N GLU A 477 -0.44 -53.18 41.39
CA GLU A 477 -0.37 -52.20 40.33
C GLU A 477 1.02 -52.20 39.68
N SER A 478 1.11 -51.67 38.46
CA SER A 478 2.37 -51.54 37.72
C SER A 478 3.45 -50.79 38.52
N ASP A 479 3.04 -49.78 39.29
CA ASP A 479 3.95 -48.93 40.06
C ASP A 479 4.52 -49.65 41.28
N ASP A 480 3.83 -50.69 41.78
CA ASP A 480 4.34 -51.50 42.89
C ASP A 480 5.63 -52.24 42.49
N LEU A 481 5.89 -52.47 41.19
CA LEU A 481 7.14 -53.07 40.73
C LEU A 481 8.37 -52.22 41.09
N LEU A 482 8.24 -50.92 41.38
CA LEU A 482 9.35 -50.12 41.90
C LEU A 482 9.78 -50.53 43.32
N ARG A 483 8.88 -51.18 44.07
CA ARG A 483 9.16 -51.71 45.42
C ARG A 483 9.85 -53.07 45.36
N LEU A 484 9.87 -53.74 44.20
CA LEU A 484 10.61 -54.98 44.04
C LEU A 484 12.08 -54.74 44.34
N ASP A 485 12.63 -55.50 45.29
CA ASP A 485 14.07 -55.60 45.45
C ASP A 485 14.66 -56.52 44.37
N ILE A 486 14.54 -56.08 43.12
CA ILE A 486 14.92 -56.83 41.94
C ILE A 486 16.39 -57.22 41.97
N ASN A 487 17.26 -56.43 42.62
CA ASN A 487 18.67 -56.75 42.74
C ASN A 487 18.90 -57.93 43.69
N THR A 488 18.21 -57.96 44.83
CA THR A 488 18.22 -59.12 45.74
C THR A 488 17.65 -60.34 45.03
N TYR A 489 16.51 -60.22 44.35
CA TYR A 489 15.91 -61.35 43.62
C TYR A 489 16.78 -61.86 42.46
N CYS A 490 17.43 -60.95 41.71
CA CYS A 490 18.43 -61.29 40.70
C CYS A 490 19.59 -62.09 41.30
N SER A 491 20.01 -61.81 42.54
CA SER A 491 21.09 -62.55 43.19
C SER A 491 20.74 -64.03 43.38
N TYR A 492 19.45 -64.34 43.65
CA TYR A 492 18.97 -65.72 43.76
C TYR A 492 19.03 -66.49 42.44
N ALA A 493 18.96 -65.81 41.29
CA ALA A 493 19.04 -66.43 39.98
C ALA A 493 20.49 -66.65 39.48
N LYS A 494 21.50 -65.98 40.06
CA LYS A 494 22.91 -66.13 39.61
C LYS A 494 23.53 -67.48 39.97
N ASP A 495 23.19 -68.01 41.14
CA ASP A 495 23.72 -69.26 41.71
C ASP A 495 22.59 -70.18 42.19
N GLY A 496 21.38 -69.99 41.70
CA GLY A 496 20.17 -70.62 42.20
C GLY A 496 19.04 -70.62 41.18
N ASN A 497 17.84 -71.03 41.61
CA ASN A 497 16.67 -71.13 40.73
C ASN A 497 15.50 -70.31 41.25
N TRP A 498 14.71 -69.76 40.33
CA TRP A 498 13.38 -69.25 40.65
C TRP A 498 12.37 -70.38 40.38
N ILE A 499 11.49 -70.65 41.33
CA ILE A 499 10.37 -71.57 41.17
C ILE A 499 9.09 -70.77 41.27
N VAL A 500 8.24 -70.85 40.26
CA VAL A 500 7.14 -69.91 40.06
C VAL A 500 5.87 -70.70 39.77
N THR A 501 4.77 -70.40 40.46
CA THR A 501 3.45 -70.94 40.11
C THR A 501 2.96 -70.37 38.78
N THR A 502 2.10 -71.11 38.07
CA THR A 502 1.50 -70.62 36.83
C THR A 502 0.76 -69.29 37.05
N HIS A 503 0.04 -69.14 38.17
CA HIS A 503 -0.66 -67.92 38.54
C HIS A 503 0.31 -66.75 38.79
N SER A 504 1.34 -66.94 39.62
CA SER A 504 2.37 -65.92 39.89
C SER A 504 3.02 -65.41 38.60
N ARG A 505 3.35 -66.33 37.68
CA ARG A 505 3.96 -65.99 36.40
C ARG A 505 3.04 -65.12 35.56
N GLN A 506 1.78 -65.53 35.38
CA GLN A 506 0.80 -64.78 34.59
C GLN A 506 0.56 -63.38 35.17
N HIS A 507 0.41 -63.28 36.50
CA HIS A 507 0.20 -62.00 37.18
C HIS A 507 1.37 -61.03 36.96
N LEU A 508 2.61 -61.49 37.17
CA LEU A 508 3.81 -60.66 36.99
C LEU A 508 4.04 -60.28 35.51
N GLU A 509 3.81 -61.21 34.57
CA GLU A 509 3.89 -60.92 33.13
C GLU A 509 2.83 -59.90 32.70
N GLN A 510 1.61 -59.97 33.26
CA GLN A 510 0.55 -58.98 33.00
C GLN A 510 0.92 -57.59 33.50
N LEU A 511 1.42 -57.46 34.74
CA LEU A 511 1.87 -56.18 35.29
C LEU A 511 2.93 -55.54 34.40
N VAL A 512 3.92 -56.32 33.95
CA VAL A 512 4.98 -55.84 33.06
C VAL A 512 4.44 -55.45 31.67
N SER A 513 3.47 -56.19 31.13
CA SER A 513 2.83 -55.87 29.85
C SER A 513 2.12 -54.51 29.86
N VAL A 514 1.40 -54.19 30.96
CA VAL A 514 0.75 -52.89 31.15
C VAL A 514 1.78 -51.75 31.12
N ILE A 515 2.91 -51.91 31.80
CA ILE A 515 3.99 -50.92 31.83
C ILE A 515 4.55 -50.64 30.44
N PHE A 516 4.86 -51.68 29.67
CA PHE A 516 5.40 -51.48 28.32
C PHE A 516 4.38 -50.81 27.40
N THR A 517 3.09 -51.11 27.56
CA THR A 517 2.01 -50.47 26.80
C THR A 517 1.89 -48.99 27.14
N GLU A 518 1.85 -48.64 28.44
CA GLU A 518 1.81 -47.24 28.88
C GLU A 518 3.09 -46.48 28.52
N GLN A 519 4.26 -47.10 28.65
CA GLN A 519 5.54 -46.52 28.23
C GLN A 519 5.51 -46.17 26.74
N GLN A 520 5.04 -47.08 25.88
CA GLN A 520 4.91 -46.79 24.45
C GLN A 520 3.92 -45.66 24.17
N ARG A 521 2.78 -45.62 24.89
CA ARG A 521 1.76 -44.59 24.76
C ARG A 521 2.31 -43.21 25.14
N VAL A 522 2.94 -43.07 26.31
CA VAL A 522 3.51 -41.80 26.80
C VAL A 522 4.67 -41.35 25.92
N GLN A 523 5.55 -42.26 25.47
CA GLN A 523 6.61 -41.94 24.50
C GLN A 523 6.05 -41.41 23.18
N ALA A 524 4.97 -42.01 22.66
CA ALA A 524 4.33 -41.54 21.44
C ALA A 524 3.74 -40.13 21.61
N ILE A 525 3.05 -39.87 22.73
CA ILE A 525 2.49 -38.54 23.06
C ILE A 525 3.62 -37.50 23.17
N ASN A 526 4.69 -37.80 23.90
CA ASN A 526 5.82 -36.88 24.07
C ASN A 526 6.51 -36.57 22.74
N ARG A 527 6.72 -37.57 21.87
CA ARG A 527 7.28 -37.37 20.52
C ARG A 527 6.37 -36.49 19.66
N GLN A 528 5.06 -36.73 19.65
CA GLN A 528 4.12 -35.90 18.90
C GLN A 528 4.12 -34.45 19.40
N ARG A 529 4.17 -34.25 20.71
CA ARG A 529 4.26 -32.93 21.34
C ARG A 529 5.55 -32.21 20.95
N GLU A 530 6.70 -32.88 21.01
CA GLU A 530 7.99 -32.31 20.60
C GLU A 530 7.98 -31.89 19.12
N GLN A 531 7.43 -32.72 18.25
CA GLN A 531 7.26 -32.40 16.83
C GLN A 531 6.35 -31.17 16.64
N ALA A 532 5.25 -31.07 17.39
CA ALA A 532 4.36 -29.91 17.36
C ALA A 532 5.07 -28.64 17.85
N LEU A 533 5.83 -28.71 18.95
CA LEU A 533 6.60 -27.58 19.47
C LEU A 533 7.66 -27.09 18.47
N GLU A 534 8.36 -28.01 17.80
CA GLU A 534 9.35 -27.65 16.77
C GLU A 534 8.69 -27.04 15.53
N SER A 535 7.53 -27.55 15.13
CA SER A 535 6.71 -26.96 14.06
C SER A 535 6.24 -25.54 14.41
N ILE A 536 5.76 -25.32 15.63
CA ILE A 536 5.37 -23.99 16.12
C ILE A 536 6.57 -23.05 16.17
N LYS A 537 7.73 -23.51 16.63
CA LYS A 537 8.97 -22.71 16.66
C LYS A 537 9.36 -22.23 15.25
N ARG A 538 9.32 -23.11 14.25
CA ARG A 538 9.57 -22.74 12.85
C ARG A 538 8.52 -21.76 12.33
N SER A 539 7.25 -21.98 12.67
CA SER A 539 6.15 -21.09 12.27
C SER A 539 6.30 -19.69 12.86
N LEU A 540 6.69 -19.58 14.14
CA LEU A 540 6.97 -18.30 14.80
C LEU A 540 8.17 -17.58 14.15
N GLN A 541 9.23 -18.31 13.77
CA GLN A 541 10.35 -17.72 13.03
C GLN A 541 9.93 -17.18 11.66
N GLN A 542 9.13 -17.94 10.90
CA GLN A 542 8.60 -17.48 9.62
C GLN A 542 7.67 -16.28 9.78
N LEU A 543 6.85 -16.27 10.84
CA LEU A 543 5.95 -15.17 11.14
C LEU A 543 6.74 -13.89 11.49
N GLN A 544 7.83 -14.03 12.25
CA GLN A 544 8.75 -12.92 12.53
C GLN A 544 9.33 -12.33 11.23
N GLN A 545 9.83 -13.16 10.31
CA GLN A 545 10.30 -12.70 9.00
C GLN A 545 9.20 -11.97 8.21
N ARG A 546 7.96 -12.46 8.24
CA ARG A 546 6.81 -11.80 7.59
C ARG A 546 6.48 -10.45 8.22
N LYS A 547 6.58 -10.31 9.55
CA LYS A 547 6.41 -9.03 10.26
C LYS A 547 7.48 -8.02 9.81
N GLU A 548 8.74 -8.45 9.78
CA GLU A 548 9.89 -7.64 9.34
C GLU A 548 9.74 -7.18 7.89
N GLN A 549 9.40 -8.09 6.98
CA GLN A 549 9.16 -7.76 5.57
C GLN A 549 8.03 -6.75 5.40
N LEU A 550 6.92 -6.89 6.12
CA LEU A 550 5.80 -5.96 6.06
C LEU A 550 6.21 -4.56 6.57
N ALA A 551 6.92 -4.51 7.71
CA ALA A 551 7.41 -3.27 8.31
C ALA A 551 8.40 -2.54 7.38
N LEU A 552 9.36 -3.28 6.81
CA LEU A 552 10.33 -2.77 5.86
C LEU A 552 9.67 -2.25 4.58
N HIS A 553 8.72 -3.01 4.03
CA HIS A 553 7.98 -2.60 2.84
C HIS A 553 7.20 -1.30 3.06
N TRP A 554 6.50 -1.19 4.19
CA TRP A 554 5.80 0.04 4.59
C TRP A 554 6.76 1.24 4.70
N LEU A 555 7.87 1.08 5.41
CA LEU A 555 8.85 2.15 5.57
C LEU A 555 9.48 2.54 4.24
N TYR A 556 9.89 1.57 3.42
CA TYR A 556 10.51 1.83 2.12
C TYR A 556 9.61 2.65 1.20
N VAL A 557 8.37 2.20 0.99
CA VAL A 557 7.40 2.87 0.11
C VAL A 557 7.04 4.25 0.64
N SER A 558 6.87 4.38 1.95
CA SER A 558 6.51 5.64 2.58
C SER A 558 7.67 6.64 2.56
N LEU A 559 8.89 6.21 2.90
CA LEU A 559 10.10 7.02 2.78
C LEU A 559 10.34 7.45 1.35
N GLN A 560 10.11 6.57 0.37
CA GLN A 560 10.25 6.93 -1.04
C GLN A 560 9.30 8.07 -1.42
N LYS A 561 8.06 8.06 -0.94
CA LYS A 561 7.10 9.15 -1.12
C LYS A 561 7.50 10.42 -0.36
N THR A 562 8.02 10.30 0.86
CA THR A 562 8.44 11.44 1.68
C THR A 562 9.70 12.11 1.14
N LEU A 563 10.66 11.34 0.63
CA LEU A 563 11.90 11.87 0.06
C LEU A 563 11.67 12.46 -1.34
N SER A 564 10.77 11.88 -2.17
CA SER A 564 10.59 12.29 -3.57
C SER A 564 10.44 13.81 -3.82
N PRO A 565 9.64 14.59 -3.03
CA PRO A 565 9.53 16.04 -3.19
C PRO A 565 10.83 16.82 -2.91
N HIS A 566 11.76 16.21 -2.17
CA HIS A 566 13.06 16.77 -1.83
C HIS A 566 14.18 16.29 -2.76
N LEU A 567 13.85 15.37 -3.68
CA LEU A 567 14.75 14.79 -4.68
C LEU A 567 14.46 15.28 -6.09
N THR A 568 13.46 16.14 -6.28
CA THR A 568 13.18 16.79 -7.55
C THR A 568 14.11 17.98 -7.77
N ASN A 569 14.85 17.91 -8.89
CA ASN A 569 15.70 18.97 -9.45
C ASN A 569 15.01 20.34 -9.50
#